data_AF-A0AAN5XP35-F1
#
_entry.id   AF-A0AAN5XP35-F1
#
_cell.length_a   1.000
_cell.length_b   1.000
_cell.length_c   1.000
_cell.angle_alpha   90.00
_cell.angle_beta   90.00
_cell.angle_gamma   90.00
#
_symmetry.space_group_name_H-M   'P 1'
#
loop_
_entity.id
_entity.type
_entity.pdbx_description
1 polymer ?
#
loop_
_entity_poly.entity_id
_entity_poly.type
_entity_poly.pdbx_seq_one_letter_code
_entity_poly.pdbx_strand_id
1 'polypeptide(L)'
;TLRDGIKRTASAGIIQGRGDGYFDPNTPITREESAIIVNKALQYKDIWGPVVNLPFSDEDQIIYKEDVQRLYGLGIVRGKGDNQYAPKGTTTRGETATFILNMLQVIENGSVEKVIGTAQINGIGVNVRSGSGTNYSIVRKTSKGEKVTVYEEKNGWLRIGTSQWIYYDSSYIDYNRL
;
A
#
# COMPACT_ATOMS: atom_id res chain seq x y z
N THR A 1 8.64 15.24 20.07
CA THR A 1 9.86 14.40 20.13
C THR A 1 9.51 12.93 19.94
N LEU A 2 10.49 12.01 19.76
CA LEU A 2 10.26 10.55 19.67
C LEU A 2 9.41 10.02 20.84
N ARG A 3 9.68 10.52 22.05
CA ARG A 3 8.94 10.19 23.28
C ARG A 3 7.44 10.51 23.16
N ASP A 4 7.09 11.67 22.61
CA ASP A 4 5.69 12.08 22.46
C ASP A 4 4.98 11.21 21.42
N GLY A 5 5.68 10.84 20.34
CA GLY A 5 5.19 9.92 19.32
C GLY A 5 4.84 8.57 19.95
N ILE A 6 5.78 7.98 20.70
CA ILE A 6 5.59 6.71 21.42
C ILE A 6 4.41 6.79 22.39
N LYS A 7 4.31 7.84 23.20
CA LYS A 7 3.20 8.00 24.15
C LYS A 7 1.84 8.06 23.46
N ARG A 8 1.74 8.80 22.35
CA ARG A 8 0.49 8.93 21.59
C ARG A 8 0.08 7.62 20.95
N THR A 9 1.00 6.91 20.31
CA THR A 9 0.70 5.63 19.67
C THR A 9 0.42 4.53 20.69
N ALA A 10 1.04 4.57 21.87
CA ALA A 10 0.71 3.66 22.97
C ALA A 10 -0.69 3.95 23.53
N SER A 11 -1.04 5.22 23.74
CA SER A 11 -2.38 5.63 24.21
C SER A 11 -3.48 5.28 23.20
N ALA A 12 -3.15 5.29 21.91
CA ALA A 12 -4.03 4.86 20.82
C ALA A 12 -4.11 3.31 20.69
N GLY A 13 -3.37 2.56 21.51
CA GLY A 13 -3.32 1.09 21.42
C GLY A 13 -2.52 0.53 20.23
N ILE A 14 -1.86 1.39 19.45
CA ILE A 14 -1.16 1.04 18.21
C ILE A 14 0.16 0.31 18.50
N ILE A 15 0.92 0.81 19.46
CA ILE A 15 2.16 0.15 19.91
C ILE A 15 1.99 -0.35 21.34
N GLN A 16 2.65 -1.45 21.65
CA GLN A 16 2.78 -1.98 23.00
C GLN A 16 4.27 -2.08 23.35
N GLY A 17 4.60 -1.83 24.61
CA GLY A 17 5.96 -2.04 25.12
C GLY A 17 6.33 -3.51 25.18
N ARG A 18 7.54 -3.79 25.66
CA ARG A 18 8.01 -5.17 25.89
C ARG A 18 7.42 -5.79 27.17
N GLY A 19 6.67 -5.01 27.95
CA GLY A 19 6.17 -5.36 29.28
C GLY A 19 6.49 -4.26 30.29
N ASP A 20 5.84 -4.25 31.45
CA ASP A 20 6.21 -3.43 32.62
C ASP A 20 6.42 -1.93 32.37
N GLY A 21 5.69 -1.36 31.41
CA GLY A 21 5.83 0.05 31.02
C GLY A 21 7.12 0.38 30.26
N TYR A 22 7.91 -0.63 29.90
CA TYR A 22 9.16 -0.51 29.18
C TYR A 22 8.94 -0.58 27.66
N PHE A 23 9.40 0.44 26.96
CA PHE A 23 9.48 0.46 25.50
C PHE A 23 10.96 0.55 25.13
N ASP A 24 11.42 -0.37 24.27
CA ASP A 24 12.79 -0.40 23.78
C ASP A 24 12.86 0.19 22.37
N PRO A 25 13.16 1.51 22.24
CA PRO A 25 13.13 2.19 20.95
C PRO A 25 14.33 1.86 20.06
N ASN A 26 15.39 1.23 20.60
CA ASN A 26 16.63 0.97 19.88
C ASN A 26 16.71 -0.46 19.36
N THR A 27 15.95 -1.39 19.96
CA THR A 27 15.85 -2.76 19.47
C THR A 27 15.18 -2.80 18.10
N PRO A 28 15.80 -3.45 17.10
CA PRO A 28 15.16 -3.71 15.82
C PRO A 28 13.84 -4.47 16.00
N ILE A 29 12.80 -4.04 15.31
CA ILE A 29 11.52 -4.75 15.28
C ILE A 29 11.51 -5.79 14.16
N THR A 30 10.82 -6.90 14.40
CA THR A 30 10.61 -7.93 13.37
C THR A 30 9.59 -7.47 12.33
N ARG A 31 9.53 -8.19 11.21
CA ARG A 31 8.56 -7.93 10.15
C ARG A 31 7.12 -8.13 10.62
N GLU A 32 6.85 -9.18 11.39
CA GLU A 32 5.51 -9.39 11.95
C GLU A 32 5.14 -8.32 12.99
N GLU A 33 6.09 -7.85 13.81
CA GLU A 33 5.86 -6.74 14.74
C GLU A 33 5.50 -5.45 14.00
N SER A 34 6.20 -5.19 12.90
CA SER A 34 5.89 -4.06 12.01
C SER A 34 4.49 -4.18 11.41
N ALA A 35 4.09 -5.40 11.02
CA ALA A 35 2.75 -5.68 10.50
C ALA A 35 1.67 -5.43 11.56
N ILE A 36 1.86 -5.89 12.80
CA ILE A 36 0.90 -5.63 13.89
C ILE A 36 0.70 -4.13 14.12
N ILE A 37 1.77 -3.34 14.11
CA ILE A 37 1.69 -1.88 14.28
C ILE A 37 0.84 -1.27 13.16
N VAL A 38 1.04 -1.70 11.92
CA VAL A 38 0.27 -1.22 10.75
C VAL A 38 -1.19 -1.65 10.84
N ASN A 39 -1.47 -2.90 11.20
CA ASN A 39 -2.84 -3.40 11.36
C ASN A 39 -3.58 -2.64 12.48
N LYS A 40 -2.94 -2.42 13.62
CA LYS A 40 -3.52 -1.63 14.72
C LYS A 40 -3.76 -0.17 14.33
N ALA A 41 -2.89 0.43 13.51
CA ALA A 41 -3.09 1.78 13.00
C ALA A 41 -4.32 1.86 12.07
N LEU A 42 -4.59 0.82 11.27
CA LEU A 42 -5.82 0.71 10.47
C LEU A 42 -7.06 0.51 11.34
N GLN A 43 -6.98 -0.35 12.36
CA GLN A 43 -8.08 -0.56 13.32
C GLN A 43 -8.43 0.71 14.09
N TYR A 44 -7.43 1.53 14.45
CA TYR A 44 -7.66 2.85 15.03
C TYR A 44 -8.43 3.81 14.08
N LYS A 45 -8.45 3.51 12.77
CA LYS A 45 -9.22 4.21 11.74
C LYS A 45 -10.51 3.46 11.34
N ASP A 46 -10.92 2.46 12.12
CA ASP A 46 -12.07 1.60 11.85
C ASP A 46 -11.97 0.82 10.52
N ILE A 47 -10.75 0.59 10.03
CA ILE A 47 -10.48 -0.17 8.80
C ILE A 47 -10.08 -1.60 9.17
N TRP A 48 -10.83 -2.56 8.64
CA TRP A 48 -10.62 -3.99 8.87
C TRP A 48 -10.36 -4.71 7.55
N GLY A 49 -9.19 -5.33 7.44
CA GLY A 49 -8.88 -6.22 6.33
C GLY A 49 -9.60 -7.57 6.45
N PRO A 50 -9.86 -8.26 5.32
CA PRO A 50 -10.40 -9.60 5.35
C PRO A 50 -9.34 -10.59 5.86
N VAL A 51 -9.74 -11.56 6.68
CA VAL A 51 -8.87 -12.69 7.03
C VAL A 51 -8.82 -13.64 5.84
N VAL A 52 -7.63 -13.88 5.30
CA VAL A 52 -7.39 -14.71 4.12
C VAL A 52 -6.30 -15.74 4.38
N ASN A 53 -6.22 -16.79 3.57
CA ASN A 53 -5.13 -17.76 3.66
C ASN A 53 -3.81 -17.13 3.17
N LEU A 54 -2.71 -17.40 3.87
CA LEU A 54 -1.39 -16.97 3.44
C LEU A 54 -0.77 -18.04 2.55
N PRO A 55 -0.14 -17.68 1.42
CA PRO A 55 0.50 -18.66 0.54
C PRO A 55 1.96 -18.95 0.95
N PHE A 56 2.33 -18.67 2.20
CA PHE A 56 3.74 -18.69 2.62
C PHE A 56 4.12 -20.03 3.24
N SER A 57 5.27 -20.58 2.86
CA SER A 57 5.81 -21.84 3.39
C SER A 57 6.23 -21.74 4.86
N ASP A 58 6.49 -20.53 5.34
CA ASP A 58 6.87 -20.22 6.72
C ASP A 58 5.73 -19.60 7.54
N GLU A 59 4.47 -19.75 7.11
CA GLU A 59 3.33 -19.14 7.78
C GLU A 59 3.12 -19.62 9.23
N ASP A 60 3.59 -20.82 9.55
CA ASP A 60 3.51 -21.39 10.91
C ASP A 60 4.48 -20.73 11.90
N GLN A 61 5.46 -19.96 11.41
CA GLN A 61 6.37 -19.18 12.26
C GLN A 61 5.75 -17.84 12.70
N ILE A 62 4.61 -17.46 12.15
CA ILE A 62 3.94 -16.19 12.44
C ILE A 62 3.16 -16.35 13.75
N ILE A 63 3.54 -15.59 14.78
CA ILE A 63 2.82 -15.61 16.07
C ILE A 63 1.47 -14.91 15.94
N TYR A 64 1.47 -13.79 15.22
CA TYR A 64 0.30 -12.93 15.03
C TYR A 64 -0.30 -13.15 13.63
N LYS A 65 -0.69 -14.41 13.34
CA LYS A 65 -1.09 -14.85 12.00
C LYS A 65 -2.25 -14.03 11.45
N GLU A 66 -3.26 -13.75 12.26
CA GLU A 66 -4.45 -13.00 11.84
C GLU A 66 -4.14 -11.57 11.39
N ASP A 67 -3.22 -10.86 12.07
CA ASP A 67 -2.77 -9.52 11.66
C ASP A 67 -2.12 -9.56 10.28
N VAL A 68 -1.26 -10.55 10.04
CA VAL A 68 -0.60 -10.74 8.74
C VAL A 68 -1.62 -11.13 7.66
N GLN A 69 -2.60 -11.98 7.97
CA GLN A 69 -3.69 -12.35 7.07
C GLN A 69 -4.49 -11.13 6.62
N ARG A 70 -4.93 -10.28 7.57
CA ARG A 70 -5.68 -9.06 7.24
C ARG A 70 -4.89 -8.13 6.32
N LEU A 71 -3.63 -7.89 6.66
CA LEU A 71 -2.78 -7.02 5.86
C LEU A 71 -2.45 -7.63 4.48
N TYR A 72 -2.36 -8.95 4.37
CA TYR A 72 -2.16 -9.62 3.09
C TYR A 72 -3.42 -9.50 2.22
N GLY A 73 -4.60 -9.66 2.82
CA GLY A 73 -5.90 -9.47 2.15
C GLY A 73 -6.12 -8.03 1.65
N LEU A 74 -5.61 -7.05 2.38
CA LEU A 74 -5.58 -5.64 1.94
C LEU A 74 -4.48 -5.34 0.92
N GLY A 75 -3.56 -6.28 0.69
CA GLY A 75 -2.41 -6.12 -0.20
C GLY A 75 -1.25 -5.32 0.39
N ILE A 76 -1.31 -4.95 1.67
CA ILE A 76 -0.29 -4.14 2.37
C ILE A 76 1.01 -4.92 2.54
N VAL A 77 0.91 -6.18 2.95
CA VAL A 77 2.06 -7.06 3.11
C VAL A 77 2.11 -8.09 2.00
N ARG A 78 3.32 -8.40 1.56
CA ARG A 78 3.63 -9.43 0.56
C ARG A 78 4.84 -10.23 1.04
N GLY A 79 5.08 -11.39 0.41
CA GLY A 79 6.26 -12.20 0.67
C GLY A 79 7.55 -11.53 0.20
N LYS A 80 8.68 -12.06 0.63
CA LYS A 80 10.02 -11.59 0.24
C LYS A 80 10.63 -12.34 -0.95
N GLY A 81 9.88 -13.26 -1.57
CA GLY A 81 10.40 -14.23 -2.55
C GLY A 81 10.38 -15.64 -1.96
N ASP A 82 10.63 -16.65 -2.80
CA ASP A 82 10.73 -18.07 -2.40
C ASP A 82 9.55 -18.59 -1.56
N ASN A 83 8.35 -18.06 -1.81
CA ASN A 83 7.14 -18.33 -1.03
C ASN A 83 7.29 -18.06 0.49
N GLN A 84 8.15 -17.14 0.91
CA GLN A 84 8.36 -16.84 2.33
C GLN A 84 7.86 -15.44 2.72
N TYR A 85 7.36 -15.33 3.95
CA TYR A 85 7.05 -14.06 4.60
C TYR A 85 8.24 -13.51 5.41
N ALA A 86 9.02 -14.38 6.02
CA ALA A 86 10.10 -14.12 6.97
C ALA A 86 9.64 -13.34 8.22
N PRO A 87 8.73 -13.88 9.07
CA PRO A 87 8.11 -13.14 10.18
C PRO A 87 9.11 -12.64 11.22
N LYS A 88 10.15 -13.44 11.51
CA LYS A 88 11.19 -13.13 12.50
C LYS A 88 12.33 -12.28 11.94
N GLY A 89 12.38 -12.08 10.63
CA GLY A 89 13.38 -11.23 10.01
C GLY A 89 13.20 -9.78 10.44
N THR A 90 14.30 -9.05 10.61
CA THR A 90 14.23 -7.60 10.85
C THR A 90 13.69 -6.88 9.62
N THR A 91 12.89 -5.84 9.84
CA THR A 91 12.37 -5.02 8.74
C THR A 91 13.43 -4.03 8.27
N THR A 92 13.60 -3.87 6.95
CA THR A 92 14.45 -2.79 6.42
C THR A 92 13.68 -1.47 6.35
N ARG A 93 14.40 -0.34 6.25
CA ARG A 93 13.76 0.98 6.05
C ARG A 93 12.88 1.02 4.80
N GLY A 94 13.29 0.34 3.72
CA GLY A 94 12.52 0.26 2.48
C GLY A 94 11.25 -0.60 2.62
N GLU A 95 11.33 -1.69 3.37
CA GLU A 95 10.15 -2.51 3.68
C GLU A 95 9.14 -1.76 4.53
N THR A 96 9.59 -1.06 5.57
CA THR A 96 8.72 -0.22 6.39
C THR A 96 8.09 0.91 5.59
N ALA A 97 8.84 1.56 4.69
CA ALA A 97 8.29 2.57 3.80
C ALA A 97 7.19 2.01 2.89
N THR A 98 7.37 0.78 2.40
CA THR A 98 6.36 0.08 1.58
C THR A 98 5.09 -0.19 2.39
N PHE A 99 5.20 -0.65 3.64
CA PHE A 99 4.04 -0.89 4.49
C PHE A 99 3.26 0.40 4.74
N ILE A 100 3.95 1.51 5.04
CA ILE A 100 3.32 2.81 5.26
C ILE A 100 2.63 3.31 3.98
N LEU A 101 3.30 3.23 2.84
CA LEU A 101 2.73 3.66 1.55
C LEU A 101 1.45 2.88 1.21
N ASN A 102 1.50 1.57 1.38
CA ASN A 102 0.37 0.70 1.14
C ASN A 102 -0.79 0.95 2.13
N MET A 103 -0.46 1.18 3.41
CA MET A 103 -1.46 1.57 4.41
C MET A 103 -2.17 2.87 4.03
N LEU A 104 -1.45 3.88 3.53
CA LEU A 104 -2.04 5.13 3.05
C LEU A 104 -3.00 4.88 1.88
N GLN A 105 -2.61 4.05 0.92
CA GLN A 105 -3.50 3.67 -0.19
C GLN A 105 -4.77 2.97 0.30
N VAL A 106 -4.66 2.09 1.31
CA VAL A 106 -5.82 1.44 1.92
C VAL A 106 -6.72 2.43 2.63
N ILE A 107 -6.17 3.43 3.33
CA ILE A 107 -6.95 4.48 3.99
C ILE A 107 -7.74 5.31 2.96
N GLU A 108 -7.17 5.55 1.78
CA GLU A 108 -7.79 6.36 0.73
C GLU A 108 -8.77 5.56 -0.14
N ASN A 109 -8.44 4.30 -0.46
CA ASN A 109 -9.10 3.52 -1.52
C ASN A 109 -9.69 2.18 -1.03
N GLY A 110 -9.52 1.83 0.25
CA GLY A 110 -10.00 0.58 0.85
C GLY A 110 -9.14 -0.66 0.57
N SER A 111 -8.22 -0.62 -0.39
CA SER A 111 -7.26 -1.70 -0.70
C SER A 111 -6.00 -1.16 -1.38
N VAL A 112 -4.90 -1.90 -1.34
CA VAL A 112 -3.73 -1.58 -2.17
C VAL A 112 -4.08 -1.86 -3.62
N GLU A 113 -4.01 -0.83 -4.45
CA GLU A 113 -4.36 -0.96 -5.85
C GLU A 113 -3.28 -1.74 -6.60
N LYS A 114 -3.68 -2.78 -7.33
CA LYS A 114 -2.74 -3.57 -8.13
C LYS A 114 -2.18 -2.68 -9.24
N VAL A 115 -0.87 -2.46 -9.24
CA VAL A 115 -0.17 -1.88 -10.38
C VAL A 115 -0.15 -2.90 -11.51
N ILE A 116 -0.67 -2.52 -12.67
CA ILE A 116 -0.71 -3.35 -13.88
C ILE A 116 0.21 -2.81 -14.98
N GLY A 117 0.82 -1.64 -14.79
CA GLY A 117 1.78 -1.10 -15.75
C GLY A 117 2.22 0.33 -15.44
N THR A 118 2.98 0.90 -16.35
CA THR A 118 3.40 2.31 -16.32
C THR A 118 3.13 2.95 -17.67
N ALA A 119 2.69 4.20 -17.69
CA ALA A 119 2.45 4.95 -18.91
C ALA A 119 3.31 6.22 -18.93
N GLN A 120 4.02 6.45 -20.03
CA GLN A 120 4.72 7.70 -20.30
C GLN A 120 3.89 8.56 -21.26
N ILE A 121 3.59 9.79 -20.86
CA ILE A 121 2.72 10.69 -21.62
C ILE A 121 3.56 11.60 -22.50
N ASN A 122 3.61 11.31 -23.80
CA ASN A 122 4.35 12.13 -24.78
C ASN A 122 3.48 13.25 -25.37
N GLY A 123 2.17 13.16 -25.21
CA GLY A 123 1.19 14.18 -25.60
C GLY A 123 1.22 15.42 -24.73
N ILE A 124 0.79 16.56 -25.29
CA ILE A 124 0.68 17.83 -24.57
C ILE A 124 -0.75 17.97 -24.04
N GLY A 125 -0.90 18.13 -22.74
CA GLY A 125 -2.18 18.47 -22.11
C GLY A 125 -3.25 17.38 -22.22
N VAL A 126 -2.86 16.10 -22.12
CA VAL A 126 -3.80 14.97 -22.13
C VAL A 126 -4.75 15.12 -20.95
N ASN A 127 -6.05 15.00 -21.21
CA ASN A 127 -7.07 15.16 -20.18
C ASN A 127 -7.05 13.96 -19.22
N VAL A 128 -6.90 14.25 -17.94
CA VAL A 128 -7.17 13.31 -16.86
C VAL A 128 -8.61 13.55 -16.40
N ARG A 129 -9.43 12.50 -16.40
CA ARG A 129 -10.87 12.57 -16.09
C ARG A 129 -11.23 11.81 -14.83
N SER A 130 -12.38 12.14 -14.25
CA SER A 130 -12.90 11.50 -13.05
C SER A 130 -13.44 10.08 -13.27
N GLY A 131 -13.49 9.60 -14.51
CA GLY A 131 -13.95 8.26 -14.86
C GLY A 131 -13.52 7.83 -16.27
N SER A 132 -13.74 6.55 -16.59
CA SER A 132 -13.42 5.93 -17.87
C SER A 132 -14.43 6.28 -18.96
N GLY A 133 -14.43 7.53 -19.40
CA GLY A 133 -15.29 8.02 -20.47
C GLY A 133 -15.15 9.52 -20.74
N THR A 134 -15.54 9.96 -21.94
CA THR A 134 -15.47 11.38 -22.35
C THR A 134 -16.55 12.25 -21.68
N ASN A 135 -17.57 11.63 -21.10
CA ASN A 135 -18.65 12.27 -20.35
C ASN A 135 -18.25 12.65 -18.90
N TYR A 136 -17.15 12.11 -18.38
CA TYR A 136 -16.66 12.44 -17.04
C TYR A 136 -15.90 13.77 -17.02
N SER A 137 -15.99 14.51 -15.91
CA SER A 137 -15.30 15.79 -15.71
C SER A 137 -13.78 15.66 -15.83
N ILE A 138 -13.13 16.67 -16.41
CA ILE A 138 -11.67 16.78 -16.44
C ILE A 138 -11.20 17.25 -15.06
N VAL A 139 -10.35 16.46 -14.41
CA VAL A 139 -9.80 16.77 -13.08
C VAL A 139 -8.46 17.50 -13.16
N ARG A 140 -7.65 17.21 -14.19
CA ARG A 140 -6.43 17.93 -14.54
C ARG A 140 -6.00 17.62 -15.97
N LYS A 141 -4.92 18.25 -16.41
CA LYS A 141 -4.20 17.85 -17.63
C LYS A 141 -2.80 17.33 -17.27
N THR A 142 -2.27 16.43 -18.09
CA THR A 142 -0.91 15.91 -17.93
C THR A 142 0.14 16.88 -18.45
N SER A 143 1.36 16.72 -17.95
CA SER A 143 2.55 17.34 -18.54
C SER A 143 3.18 16.41 -19.58
N LYS A 144 3.79 16.97 -20.62
CA LYS A 144 4.59 16.18 -21.56
C LYS A 144 5.80 15.56 -20.83
N GLY A 145 6.02 14.27 -21.04
CA GLY A 145 7.04 13.46 -20.36
C GLY A 145 6.62 12.92 -18.99
N GLU A 146 5.40 13.23 -18.52
CA GLU A 146 4.90 12.71 -17.24
C GLU A 146 4.85 11.18 -17.27
N LYS A 147 5.39 10.54 -16.22
CA LYS A 147 5.31 9.09 -16.02
C LYS A 147 4.29 8.81 -14.94
N VAL A 148 3.32 7.96 -15.26
CA VAL A 148 2.24 7.58 -14.35
C VAL A 148 2.17 6.07 -14.18
N THR A 149 1.71 5.66 -13.01
CA THR A 149 1.44 4.25 -12.72
C THR A 149 0.02 3.92 -13.18
N VAL A 150 -0.19 2.75 -13.75
CA VAL A 150 -1.50 2.28 -14.23
C VAL A 150 -2.00 1.17 -13.32
N TYR A 151 -3.24 1.30 -12.86
CA TYR A 151 -3.86 0.39 -11.89
C TYR A 151 -5.05 -0.40 -12.45
N GLU A 152 -5.63 0.07 -13.56
CA GLU A 152 -6.78 -0.58 -14.20
C GLU A 152 -6.84 -0.17 -15.67
N GLU A 153 -7.23 -1.11 -16.52
CA GLU A 153 -7.61 -0.87 -17.91
C GLU A 153 -9.12 -1.08 -18.02
N LYS A 154 -9.85 -0.10 -18.55
CA LYS A 154 -11.30 -0.21 -18.74
C LYS A 154 -11.74 0.56 -19.97
N ASN A 155 -12.30 -0.13 -20.96
CA ASN A 155 -12.88 0.46 -22.17
C ASN A 155 -11.93 1.43 -22.92
N GLY A 156 -10.63 1.10 -23.00
CA GLY A 156 -9.61 1.95 -23.62
C GLY A 156 -9.11 3.09 -22.74
N TRP A 157 -9.50 3.15 -21.47
CA TRP A 157 -8.97 4.10 -20.49
C TRP A 157 -8.03 3.41 -19.50
N LEU A 158 -7.00 4.14 -19.08
CA LEU A 158 -6.05 3.73 -18.05
C LEU A 158 -6.37 4.51 -16.76
N ARG A 159 -6.61 3.80 -15.66
CA ARG A 159 -6.73 4.41 -14.34
C ARG A 159 -5.32 4.64 -13.79
N ILE A 160 -5.02 5.90 -13.48
CA ILE A 160 -3.70 6.37 -13.06
C ILE A 160 -3.66 6.91 -11.62
N GLY A 161 -4.79 6.81 -10.92
CA GLY A 161 -4.96 7.19 -9.52
C GLY A 161 -6.43 7.17 -9.12
N THR A 162 -6.74 7.55 -7.88
CA THR A 162 -8.10 7.59 -7.35
C THR A 162 -8.98 8.52 -8.16
N SER A 163 -9.94 7.96 -8.89
CA SER A 163 -10.79 8.71 -9.83
C SER A 163 -9.98 9.54 -10.84
N GLN A 164 -8.85 9.01 -11.32
CA GLN A 164 -8.04 9.65 -12.36
C GLN A 164 -7.84 8.70 -13.52
N TRP A 165 -8.37 9.07 -14.68
CA TRP A 165 -8.37 8.24 -15.88
C TRP A 165 -7.83 9.01 -17.08
N ILE A 166 -6.99 8.37 -17.89
CA ILE A 166 -6.53 8.89 -19.18
C ILE A 166 -7.03 7.98 -20.30
N TYR A 167 -7.40 8.55 -21.44
CA TYR A 167 -7.72 7.77 -22.62
C TYR A 167 -6.42 7.25 -23.22
N TYR A 168 -6.33 5.94 -23.45
CA TYR A 168 -5.14 5.35 -24.06
C TYR A 168 -5.14 5.59 -25.56
N ASP A 169 -4.07 6.20 -26.04
CA ASP A 169 -3.79 6.38 -27.46
C ASP A 169 -2.29 6.20 -27.67
N SER A 170 -1.92 5.18 -28.43
CA SER A 170 -0.52 4.82 -28.67
C SER A 170 0.25 5.87 -29.48
N SER A 171 -0.41 6.86 -30.09
CA SER A 171 0.27 7.95 -30.78
C SER A 171 0.92 8.96 -29.83
N TYR A 172 0.49 9.01 -28.56
CA TYR A 172 1.03 9.95 -27.57
C TYR A 172 1.16 9.38 -26.14
N ILE A 173 0.91 8.09 -25.94
CA ILE A 173 1.09 7.39 -24.66
C ILE A 173 1.85 6.09 -24.90
N ASP A 174 3.04 5.98 -24.31
CA ASP A 174 3.80 4.73 -24.27
C ASP A 174 3.39 3.97 -23.01
N TYR A 175 2.55 2.94 -23.18
CA TYR A 175 2.07 2.12 -22.07
C TYR A 175 2.83 0.79 -22.00
N ASN A 176 3.53 0.55 -20.88
CA ASN A 176 4.24 -0.67 -20.58
C ASN A 176 3.49 -1.46 -19.50
N ARG A 177 2.87 -2.57 -19.91
CA ARG A 177 2.16 -3.48 -19.02
C ARG A 177 3.15 -4.38 -18.26
N LEU A 178 2.88 -4.65 -16.98
CA LEU A 178 3.64 -5.57 -16.13
C LEU A 178 3.16 -7.02 -16.28
#